data_AF-A0A0J5JQC1-F1
#
_entry.id   AF-A0A0J5JQC1-F1
#
_cell.length_a   1.000
_cell.length_b   1.000
_cell.length_c   1.000
_cell.angle_alpha   90.00
_cell.angle_beta   90.00
_cell.angle_gamma   90.00
#
_symmetry.space_group_name_H-M   'P 1'
#
loop_
_entity.id
_entity.type
_entity.pdbx_description
1 polymer ?
#
loop_
_entity_poly.entity_id
_entity_poly.type
_entity_poly.pdbx_seq_one_letter_code
_entity_poly.pdbx_strand_id
1 'polypeptide(L)'
;MTYSPNISEAHIPFDGGWTEENGTPVLLLSVPTIPIEMNINIHKFSYTWLYEKEMNAYVLCILLNKEEEFGLIFSQKEAGQLLLDSEAYGVFTVVITKESLQQLGDDTPYLSFPKISLSRSLQAGW
;
A
#
# COMPACT_ATOMS: atom_id res chain seq x y z
N MET A 1 -12.00 11.94 -13.30
CA MET A 1 -13.05 11.50 -12.35
C MET A 1 -12.33 11.16 -11.06
N THR A 2 -12.62 11.89 -9.99
CA THR A 2 -12.02 11.65 -8.67
C THR A 2 -12.71 10.42 -8.08
N TYR A 3 -11.94 9.36 -7.84
CA TYR A 3 -12.43 8.17 -7.16
C TYR A 3 -12.71 8.52 -5.68
N SER A 4 -13.93 8.26 -5.23
CA SER A 4 -14.32 8.38 -3.82
C SER A 4 -14.34 6.96 -3.24
N PRO A 5 -13.42 6.64 -2.32
CA PRO A 5 -13.30 5.29 -1.78
C PRO A 5 -14.51 4.93 -0.91
N ASN A 6 -14.98 3.69 -1.00
CA ASN A 6 -16.03 3.12 -0.18
C ASN A 6 -15.49 1.88 0.53
N ILE A 7 -14.46 2.09 1.35
CA ILE A 7 -13.76 1.00 2.02
C ILE A 7 -14.63 0.45 3.16
N SER A 8 -14.98 -0.83 3.07
CA SER A 8 -15.56 -1.59 4.20
C SER A 8 -14.48 -2.20 5.10
N GLU A 9 -13.28 -2.47 4.56
CA GLU A 9 -12.19 -3.16 5.28
C GLU A 9 -10.81 -2.58 4.93
N ALA A 10 -10.01 -2.32 5.96
CA ALA A 10 -8.65 -1.81 5.83
C ALA A 10 -7.69 -2.64 6.70
N HIS A 11 -6.47 -2.84 6.20
CA HIS A 11 -5.50 -3.78 6.74
C HIS A 11 -4.22 -3.05 7.15
N ILE A 12 -3.67 -3.43 8.30
CA ILE A 12 -2.38 -2.90 8.76
C ILE A 12 -1.27 -3.81 8.22
N PRO A 13 -0.27 -3.28 7.50
CA PRO A 13 0.91 -4.06 7.14
C PRO A 13 1.59 -4.61 8.39
N PHE A 14 1.84 -5.92 8.41
CA PHE A 14 2.52 -6.58 9.52
C PHE A 14 4.02 -6.27 9.51
N ASP A 15 4.61 -6.25 8.31
CA ASP A 15 6.02 -5.93 8.09
C ASP A 15 6.16 -5.18 6.76
N GLY A 16 7.22 -4.40 6.60
CA GLY A 16 7.43 -3.58 5.43
C GLY A 16 8.82 -2.98 5.31
N GLY A 17 9.26 -2.76 4.08
CA GLY A 17 10.56 -2.15 3.81
C GLY A 17 10.66 -1.61 2.40
N TRP A 18 11.61 -0.69 2.22
CA TRP A 18 11.98 -0.19 0.91
C TRP A 18 13.02 -1.10 0.25
N THR A 19 12.81 -1.34 -1.04
CA THR A 19 13.77 -1.97 -1.94
C THR A 19 13.73 -1.22 -3.28
N GLU A 20 14.48 -1.69 -4.28
CA GLU A 20 14.54 -1.09 -5.60
C GLU A 20 14.40 -2.16 -6.69
N GLU A 21 13.64 -1.83 -7.72
CA GLU A 21 13.58 -2.62 -8.95
C GLU A 21 13.80 -1.70 -10.15
N ASN A 22 14.86 -1.96 -10.93
CA ASN A 22 15.21 -1.19 -12.13
C ASN A 22 15.27 0.33 -11.90
N GLY A 23 15.85 0.78 -10.77
CA GLY A 23 15.92 2.20 -10.42
C GLY A 23 14.61 2.82 -9.90
N THR A 24 13.56 2.00 -9.72
CA THR A 24 12.28 2.44 -9.16
C THR A 24 12.18 1.98 -7.71
N PRO A 25 11.94 2.89 -6.74
CA PRO A 25 11.68 2.50 -5.37
C PRO A 25 10.44 1.60 -5.25
N VAL A 26 10.56 0.54 -4.47
CA VAL A 26 9.49 -0.42 -4.22
C VAL A 26 9.25 -0.50 -2.72
N LEU A 27 8.03 -0.17 -2.30
CA LEU A 27 7.55 -0.40 -0.95
C LEU A 27 6.99 -1.83 -0.88
N LEU A 28 7.76 -2.74 -0.30
CA LEU A 28 7.37 -4.14 -0.13
C LEU A 28 6.69 -4.32 1.23
N LEU A 29 5.48 -4.88 1.22
CA LEU A 29 4.62 -5.02 2.40
C LEU A 29 4.15 -6.46 2.57
N SER A 30 4.27 -6.97 3.81
CA SER A 30 3.60 -8.19 4.24
C SER A 30 2.26 -7.82 4.88
N VAL A 31 1.16 -8.27 4.28
CA VAL A 31 -0.21 -8.00 4.74
C VAL A 31 -0.98 -9.33 4.78
N PRO A 32 -0.76 -10.19 5.80
CA PRO A 32 -1.39 -11.51 5.89
C PRO A 32 -2.92 -11.48 5.94
N THR A 33 -3.50 -10.37 6.40
CA THR A 33 -4.94 -10.21 6.62
C THR A 33 -5.73 -9.80 5.38
N ILE A 34 -5.07 -9.50 4.25
CA ILE A 34 -5.78 -9.04 3.05
C ILE A 34 -6.68 -10.17 2.51
N PRO A 35 -7.98 -9.93 2.23
CA PRO A 35 -8.90 -10.99 1.82
C PRO A 35 -8.66 -11.46 0.38
N ILE A 36 -7.93 -10.67 -0.41
CA ILE A 36 -7.73 -10.89 -1.85
C ILE A 36 -6.86 -12.12 -2.11
N GLU A 37 -7.27 -12.94 -3.08
CA GLU A 37 -6.44 -14.02 -3.59
C GLU A 37 -5.23 -13.43 -4.32
N MET A 38 -4.02 -13.85 -3.97
CA MET A 38 -2.79 -13.28 -4.56
C MET A 38 -2.60 -13.61 -6.06
N ASN A 39 -3.46 -14.47 -6.61
CA ASN A 39 -3.41 -14.92 -8.00
C ASN A 39 -4.47 -14.27 -8.90
N ILE A 40 -5.11 -13.19 -8.48
CA ILE A 40 -6.06 -12.46 -9.33
C ILE A 40 -5.34 -11.81 -10.53
N ASN A 41 -5.96 -11.90 -11.71
CA ASN A 41 -5.50 -11.12 -12.86
C ASN A 41 -5.96 -9.67 -12.70
N ILE A 42 -5.04 -8.79 -12.30
CA ILE A 42 -5.28 -7.34 -12.23
C ILE A 42 -5.13 -6.77 -13.64
N HIS A 43 -6.25 -6.43 -14.26
CA HIS A 43 -6.26 -5.76 -15.58
C HIS A 43 -6.23 -4.25 -15.42
N LYS A 44 -6.77 -3.75 -14.30
CA LYS A 44 -6.82 -2.33 -13.98
C LYS A 44 -6.92 -2.16 -12.46
N PHE A 45 -6.25 -1.13 -11.95
CA PHE A 45 -6.50 -0.65 -10.60
C PHE A 45 -6.59 0.88 -10.58
N SER A 46 -7.16 1.41 -9.51
CA SER A 46 -7.11 2.83 -9.14
C SER A 46 -6.81 2.92 -7.65
N TYR A 47 -6.20 4.03 -7.23
CA TYR A 47 -5.90 4.26 -5.83
C TYR A 47 -6.22 5.69 -5.39
N THR A 48 -6.41 5.88 -4.10
CA THR A 48 -6.37 7.21 -3.47
C THR A 48 -5.76 7.12 -2.09
N TRP A 49 -5.21 8.24 -1.62
CA TRP A 49 -4.76 8.39 -0.25
C TRP A 49 -5.80 9.16 0.56
N LEU A 50 -6.11 8.67 1.74
CA LEU A 50 -6.85 9.39 2.76
C LEU A 50 -5.91 9.64 3.95
N TYR A 51 -6.10 10.75 4.64
CA TYR A 51 -5.54 10.94 5.96
C TYR A 51 -6.68 10.84 6.97
N GLU A 52 -6.60 9.85 7.86
CA GLU A 52 -7.53 9.67 8.96
C GLU A 52 -6.90 10.31 10.21
N LYS A 53 -7.61 11.27 10.80
CA LYS A 53 -7.09 12.14 11.85
C LYS A 53 -7.13 11.51 13.24
N GLU A 54 -8.17 10.75 13.56
CA GLU A 54 -8.34 10.08 14.86
C GLU A 54 -7.26 9.00 15.08
N MET A 55 -6.94 8.26 14.02
CA MET A 55 -5.89 7.24 14.01
C MET A 55 -4.51 7.82 13.71
N ASN A 56 -4.44 9.08 13.26
CA ASN A 56 -3.23 9.72 12.77
C ASN A 56 -2.48 8.80 11.79
N ALA A 57 -3.21 8.41 10.75
CA ALA A 57 -2.79 7.39 9.81
C ALA A 57 -3.10 7.82 8.37
N TYR A 58 -2.20 7.45 7.46
CA TYR A 58 -2.54 7.45 6.04
C TYR A 58 -3.21 6.14 5.67
N VAL A 59 -4.24 6.20 4.85
CA VAL A 59 -4.93 5.03 4.31
C VAL A 59 -4.78 5.04 2.79
N LEU A 60 -4.06 4.05 2.25
CA LEU A 60 -4.00 3.79 0.81
C LEU A 60 -5.19 2.93 0.43
N CYS A 61 -6.14 3.51 -0.28
CA CYS A 61 -7.33 2.83 -0.77
C CYS A 61 -7.04 2.33 -2.18
N ILE A 62 -7.25 1.06 -2.45
CA ILE A 62 -6.99 0.43 -3.75
C ILE A 62 -8.27 -0.24 -4.23
N LEU A 63 -8.70 0.11 -5.44
CA LEU A 63 -9.81 -0.50 -6.15
C LEU A 63 -9.26 -1.29 -7.35
N LEU A 64 -9.46 -2.60 -7.34
CA LEU A 64 -9.04 -3.56 -8.36
C LEU A 64 -10.20 -3.90 -9.28
N ASN A 65 -9.95 -3.91 -10.59
CA ASN A 65 -10.89 -4.30 -11.64
C ASN A 65 -12.26 -3.59 -11.58
N LYS A 66 -12.38 -2.49 -10.80
CA LYS A 66 -13.62 -1.78 -10.45
C LYS A 66 -14.62 -2.56 -9.58
N GLU A 67 -14.17 -3.62 -8.92
CA GLU A 67 -15.03 -4.53 -8.16
C GLU A 67 -14.55 -4.71 -6.73
N GLU A 68 -13.26 -5.00 -6.54
CA GLU A 68 -12.69 -5.28 -5.22
C GLU A 68 -11.97 -4.06 -4.67
N GLU A 69 -12.31 -3.64 -3.47
CA GLU A 69 -11.73 -2.48 -2.80
C GLU A 69 -11.18 -2.86 -1.44
N PHE A 70 -9.98 -2.39 -1.12
CA PHE A 70 -9.37 -2.57 0.19
C PHE A 70 -8.51 -1.36 0.59
N GLY A 71 -8.34 -1.15 1.89
CA GLY A 71 -7.44 -0.14 2.44
C GLY A 71 -6.16 -0.74 3.03
N LEU A 72 -5.06 0.00 2.97
CA LEU A 72 -3.87 -0.25 3.78
C LEU A 72 -3.65 0.91 4.74
N ILE A 73 -3.54 0.62 6.03
CA ILE A 73 -3.39 1.62 7.09
C ILE A 73 -1.92 1.77 7.45
N PHE A 74 -1.41 2.99 7.34
CA PHE A 74 -0.07 3.40 7.71
C PHE A 74 -0.15 4.37 8.89
N SER A 75 -0.24 3.81 10.11
CA SER A 75 -0.27 4.58 11.35
C SER A 75 1.09 5.27 11.58
N GLN A 76 1.09 6.51 12.08
CA GLN A 76 2.34 7.29 12.23
C GLN A 76 3.45 6.52 12.95
N LYS A 77 3.13 5.73 13.98
CA LYS A 77 4.11 5.06 14.84
C LYS A 77 4.59 3.69 14.33
N GLU A 78 3.98 3.17 13.27
CA GLU A 78 4.27 1.84 12.73
C GLU A 78 4.64 1.97 11.25
N ALA A 79 3.87 1.35 10.34
CA ALA A 79 4.10 1.39 8.90
C ALA A 79 4.15 2.82 8.32
N GLY A 80 3.57 3.81 9.01
CA GLY A 80 3.69 5.22 8.64
C GLY A 80 5.13 5.75 8.64
N GLN A 81 6.05 5.17 9.42
CA GLN A 81 7.47 5.55 9.36
C GLN A 81 8.06 5.31 7.96
N LEU A 82 7.63 4.26 7.26
CA LEU A 82 8.06 4.00 5.87
C LEU A 82 7.64 5.14 4.93
N LEU A 83 6.53 5.82 5.23
CA LEU A 83 6.06 6.96 4.47
C LEU A 83 6.84 8.24 4.79
N LEU A 84 7.77 8.25 5.74
CA LEU A 84 8.66 9.39 6.02
C LEU A 84 9.98 9.32 5.25
N ASP A 85 10.33 8.14 4.75
CA ASP A 85 11.57 7.92 4.03
C ASP A 85 11.59 8.67 2.70
N SER A 86 12.81 8.94 2.20
CA SER A 86 13.04 9.77 1.01
C SER A 86 12.36 9.20 -0.25
N GLU A 87 12.28 7.87 -0.31
CA GLU A 87 11.67 7.05 -1.34
C GLU A 87 10.17 7.36 -1.49
N ALA A 88 9.49 7.71 -0.41
CA ALA A 88 8.07 8.04 -0.40
C ALA A 88 7.73 9.42 -0.99
N TYR A 89 8.73 10.29 -1.23
CA TYR A 89 8.51 11.62 -1.81
C TYR A 89 8.38 11.63 -3.33
N GLY A 90 8.76 10.52 -3.96
CA GLY A 90 8.67 10.33 -5.41
C GLY A 90 7.48 9.47 -5.83
N VAL A 91 7.58 8.98 -7.07
CA VAL A 91 6.74 7.90 -7.57
C VAL A 91 7.41 6.57 -7.21
N PHE A 92 6.64 5.64 -6.66
CA PHE A 92 7.11 4.32 -6.25
C PHE A 92 6.12 3.22 -6.64
N THR A 93 6.55 1.97 -6.48
CA THR A 93 5.68 0.79 -6.62
C THR A 93 5.34 0.27 -5.23
N VAL A 94 4.09 -0.13 -5.01
CA VAL A 94 3.69 -0.87 -3.80
C VAL A 94 3.57 -2.34 -4.17
N VAL A 95 4.27 -3.20 -3.45
CA VAL A 95 4.15 -4.67 -3.59
C VAL A 95 3.59 -5.23 -2.30
N ILE A 96 2.57 -6.08 -2.41
CA ILE A 96 1.88 -6.69 -1.28
C ILE A 96 1.97 -8.20 -1.40
N THR A 97 2.36 -8.87 -0.33
CA THR A 97 2.28 -10.32 -0.20
C THR A 97 1.63 -10.73 1.13
N LYS A 98 1.15 -11.97 1.21
CA LYS A 98 0.60 -12.57 2.43
C LYS A 98 1.70 -13.21 3.27
N GLU A 99 2.83 -13.51 2.64
CA GLU A 99 3.95 -14.19 3.26
C GLU A 99 4.80 -13.24 4.11
N SER A 100 5.56 -13.81 5.05
CA SER A 100 6.57 -13.07 5.79
C SER A 100 7.71 -12.63 4.86
N LEU A 101 8.20 -11.39 5.02
CA LEU A 101 9.30 -10.87 4.21
C LEU A 101 10.61 -11.67 4.40
N GLN A 102 10.76 -12.37 5.52
CA GLN A 102 11.92 -13.22 5.82
C GLN A 102 11.88 -14.58 5.09
N GLN A 103 10.74 -14.93 4.50
CA GLN A 103 10.48 -16.23 3.88
C GLN A 103 10.17 -16.11 2.39
N LEU A 104 10.47 -14.97 1.76
CA LEU A 104 10.24 -14.77 0.34
C LEU A 104 11.17 -15.69 -0.47
N GLY A 105 10.58 -16.37 -1.45
CA GLY A 105 11.28 -17.11 -2.49
C GLY A 105 10.87 -16.61 -3.87
N ASP A 106 11.51 -17.16 -4.91
CA ASP A 106 11.31 -16.72 -6.29
C ASP A 106 9.86 -16.88 -6.79
N ASP A 107 9.14 -17.88 -6.24
CA ASP A 107 7.76 -18.20 -6.61
C ASP A 107 6.71 -17.59 -5.65
N THR A 108 7.12 -16.71 -4.73
CA THR A 108 6.18 -16.12 -3.75
C THR A 108 5.13 -15.26 -4.46
N PRO A 109 3.82 -15.55 -4.30
CA PRO A 109 2.77 -14.73 -4.87
C PRO A 109 2.75 -13.32 -4.26
N TYR A 110 2.56 -12.32 -5.12
CA TYR A 110 2.43 -10.93 -4.73
C TYR A 110 1.52 -10.15 -5.68
N LEU A 111 0.98 -9.05 -5.18
CA LEU A 111 0.30 -8.02 -5.98
C LEU A 111 1.23 -6.83 -6.13
N SER A 112 1.37 -6.31 -7.36
CA SER A 112 2.21 -5.14 -7.64
C SER A 112 1.38 -3.99 -8.19
N PHE A 113 1.53 -2.83 -7.55
CA PHE A 113 0.84 -1.59 -7.85
C PHE A 113 1.86 -0.53 -8.26
N PRO A 114 2.18 -0.40 -9.56
CA PRO A 114 3.17 0.56 -10.03
C PRO A 114 2.62 1.99 -10.05
N LYS A 115 3.53 2.99 -10.05
CA LYS A 115 3.18 4.41 -10.22
C LYS A 115 2.28 4.99 -9.11
N ILE A 116 2.54 4.58 -7.88
CA ILE A 116 1.94 5.18 -6.68
C ILE A 116 2.69 6.46 -6.33
N SER A 117 1.96 7.48 -5.90
CA SER A 117 2.52 8.70 -5.32
C SER A 117 1.70 9.08 -4.09
N LEU A 118 2.38 9.41 -3.00
CA LEU A 118 1.73 9.79 -1.75
C LEU A 118 1.26 11.24 -1.82
N SER A 119 -0.05 11.46 -1.64
CA SER A 119 -0.61 12.81 -1.45
C SER A 119 -0.60 13.15 0.04
N ARG A 120 0.47 13.84 0.49
CA ARG A 120 0.62 14.23 1.89
C ARG A 120 -0.41 15.28 2.30
N SER A 121 -1.04 15.09 3.45
CA SER A 121 -1.95 16.05 4.07
C SER A 121 -1.18 16.98 5.00
N LEU A 122 -1.41 18.29 4.90
CA LEU A 122 -0.89 19.27 5.87
C LEU A 122 -1.37 18.98 7.31
N GLN A 123 -2.50 18.28 7.46
CA GLN A 123 -3.06 17.92 8.75
C GLN A 123 -2.34 16.74 9.42
N ALA A 124 -1.52 15.99 8.69
CA ALA A 124 -0.70 14.93 9.26
C ALA A 124 0.33 15.48 10.23
N GLY A 125 0.98 16.60 9.87
CA GLY A 125 2.01 17.21 10.72
C GLY A 125 3.29 16.38 10.82
N TRP A 126 3.46 15.39 9.93
CA TRP A 126 4.65 14.56 9.76
C TRP A 126 4.87 14.26 8.28
#